data_AF-A0A0C2GMY9-F1
#
_entry.id   AF-A0A0C2GMY9-F1
#
_cell.length_a   1.000
_cell.length_b   1.000
_cell.length_c   1.000
_cell.angle_alpha   90.00
_cell.angle_beta   90.00
_cell.angle_gamma   90.00
#
_symmetry.space_group_name_H-M   'P 1'
#
loop_
_entity.id
_entity.type
_entity.pdbx_description
1 polymer ?
#
loop_
_entity_poly.entity_id
_entity_poly.type
_entity_poly.pdbx_seq_one_letter_code
_entity_poly.pdbx_strand_id
1 'polypeptide(L)'
;MENIGCKAPGVEIEIVSITNGDNSIYSGCRKAGVEVKASADPTLTGYRYCIEPDSTIKSNSSLVPIILYSERFTWTFVKLKYHSGQ
;
A
#
# COMPACT_ATOMS: atom_id res chain seq x y z
N MET A 1 -0.61 34.26 2.66
CA MET A 1 0.78 33.88 2.97
C MET A 1 0.83 32.38 2.93
N GLU A 2 1.31 31.80 1.83
CA GLU A 2 1.55 30.35 1.78
C GLU A 2 2.82 30.08 2.56
N ASN A 3 2.72 29.26 3.61
CA ASN A 3 3.90 28.82 4.36
C ASN A 3 4.76 27.98 3.42
N ILE A 4 5.95 28.48 3.08
CA ILE A 4 7.02 27.70 2.44
C ILE A 4 7.57 26.75 3.50
N GLY A 5 6.78 25.74 3.86
CA GLY A 5 7.28 24.57 4.57
C GLY A 5 7.92 23.63 3.55
N CYS A 6 9.09 23.06 3.86
CA CYS A 6 9.63 21.94 3.11
C CYS A 6 8.56 20.85 3.02
N LYS A 7 7.93 20.69 1.85
CA LYS A 7 7.04 19.57 1.59
C LYS A 7 7.88 18.31 1.70
N ALA A 8 7.54 17.43 2.64
CA ALA A 8 8.20 16.14 2.74
C ALA A 8 8.05 15.42 1.39
N PRO A 9 9.15 14.84 0.83
CA PRO A 9 9.09 14.24 -0.49
C PRO A 9 8.09 13.08 -0.47
N GLY A 10 7.26 13.01 -1.52
CA GLY A 10 6.37 11.87 -1.72
C GLY A 10 7.18 10.58 -1.92
N VAL A 11 6.54 9.45 -1.65
CA VAL A 11 7.09 8.12 -1.91
C VAL A 11 6.24 7.44 -2.96
N GLU A 12 6.88 6.87 -3.98
CA GLU A 12 6.23 6.00 -4.96
C GLU A 12 6.44 4.55 -4.54
N ILE A 13 5.35 3.77 -4.53
CA ILE A 13 5.34 2.36 -4.16
C ILE A 13 4.87 1.53 -5.35
N GLU A 14 5.69 0.56 -5.76
CA GLU A 14 5.37 -0.44 -6.77
C GLU A 14 5.20 -1.79 -6.07
N ILE A 15 3.98 -2.36 -6.11
CA ILE A 15 3.75 -3.74 -5.67
C ILE A 15 4.16 -4.65 -6.83
N VAL A 16 5.25 -5.39 -6.63
CA VAL A 16 5.84 -6.26 -7.66
C VAL A 16 5.12 -7.60 -7.72
N SER A 17 4.76 -8.15 -6.58
CA SER A 17 4.03 -9.42 -6.51
C SER A 17 3.27 -9.56 -5.20
N ILE A 18 2.09 -10.16 -5.25
CA ILE A 18 1.31 -10.63 -4.11
C ILE A 18 1.07 -12.11 -4.28
N THR A 19 1.56 -12.92 -3.34
CA THR A 19 1.25 -14.35 -3.29
C THR A 19 0.55 -14.63 -1.98
N ASN A 20 -0.64 -15.19 -2.05
CA ASN A 20 -1.43 -15.51 -0.87
C ASN A 20 -2.14 -16.86 -1.01
N GLY A 21 -2.67 -17.35 0.11
CA GLY A 21 -3.44 -18.59 0.16
C GLY A 21 -4.91 -18.43 -0.27
N ASP A 22 -5.29 -17.30 -0.88
CA ASP A 22 -6.69 -17.01 -1.24
C ASP A 22 -6.80 -16.32 -2.61
N ASN A 23 -7.16 -17.09 -3.64
CA ASN A 23 -7.35 -16.58 -5.00
C ASN A 23 -8.75 -15.93 -5.22
N SER A 24 -9.53 -15.72 -4.14
CA SER A 24 -10.91 -15.24 -4.23
C SER A 24 -10.99 -13.71 -4.28
N ILE A 25 -10.87 -13.14 -5.48
CA ILE A 25 -11.11 -11.70 -5.72
C ILE A 25 -12.59 -11.29 -5.61
N TYR A 26 -13.52 -12.26 -5.60
CA TYR A 26 -14.96 -12.01 -5.69
C TYR A 26 -15.58 -11.28 -4.47
N SER A 27 -14.90 -11.29 -3.32
CA SER A 27 -15.34 -10.58 -2.10
C SER A 27 -14.45 -9.40 -1.73
N GLY A 28 -13.58 -8.97 -2.66
CA GLY A 28 -12.45 -8.10 -2.34
C GLY A 28 -11.40 -8.81 -1.48
N CYS A 29 -10.40 -8.07 -1.05
CA CYS A 29 -9.25 -8.57 -0.28
C CYS A 29 -9.60 -8.78 1.20
N ARG A 30 -10.56 -9.66 1.48
CA ARG A 30 -11.04 -9.88 2.85
C ARG A 30 -10.10 -10.76 3.66
N LYS A 31 -9.68 -11.89 3.08
CA LYS A 31 -8.94 -12.91 3.84
C LYS A 31 -7.47 -12.59 3.98
N ALA A 32 -6.85 -11.98 2.98
CA ALA A 32 -5.42 -11.79 2.97
C ALA A 32 -5.03 -10.69 1.98
N GLY A 33 -3.99 -9.93 2.28
CA GLY A 33 -3.52 -8.88 1.39
C GLY A 33 -2.61 -7.86 2.07
N VAL A 34 -2.43 -6.74 1.39
CA VAL A 34 -1.67 -5.59 1.85
C VAL A 34 -2.52 -4.33 1.75
N GLU A 35 -2.43 -3.47 2.76
CA GLU A 35 -2.94 -2.12 2.74
C GLU A 35 -1.78 -1.12 2.64
N VAL A 36 -1.85 -0.21 1.65
CA VAL A 36 -0.89 0.86 1.43
C VAL A 36 -1.54 2.20 1.75
N LYS A 37 -1.08 2.86 2.83
CA LYS A 37 -1.62 4.15 3.28
C LYS A 37 -0.86 5.31 2.65
N ALA A 38 -1.33 5.75 1.49
CA ALA A 38 -0.70 6.81 0.68
C ALA A 38 -1.23 8.25 0.98
N SER A 39 -2.19 8.38 1.89
CA SER A 39 -2.71 9.67 2.34
C SER A 39 -1.69 10.41 3.22
N ALA A 40 -1.81 11.74 3.29
CA ALA A 40 -1.05 12.55 4.24
C ALA A 40 -1.41 12.22 5.70
N ASP A 41 -2.66 11.84 5.95
CA ASP A 41 -3.12 11.35 7.25
C ASP A 41 -3.05 9.81 7.28
N PRO A 42 -2.12 9.20 8.04
CA PRO A 42 -1.96 7.76 8.11
C PRO A 42 -3.07 7.06 8.91
N THR A 43 -4.00 7.79 9.53
CA THR A 43 -5.16 7.19 10.22
C THR A 43 -6.28 6.82 9.25
N LEU A 44 -6.30 7.43 8.06
CA LEU A 44 -7.28 7.13 7.01
C LEU A 44 -7.00 5.78 6.35
N THR A 45 -8.05 5.16 5.81
CA THR A 45 -7.94 3.87 5.10
C THR A 45 -7.10 4.03 3.83
N GLY A 46 -6.22 3.04 3.58
CA GLY A 46 -5.39 2.98 2.39
C GLY A 46 -5.97 2.12 1.27
N TYR A 47 -5.21 1.99 0.19
CA TYR A 47 -5.53 1.08 -0.90
C TYR A 47 -5.25 -0.36 -0.47
N ARG A 48 -6.15 -1.30 -0.80
CA ARG A 48 -6.01 -2.72 -0.44
C ARG A 48 -5.84 -3.58 -1.69
N TYR A 49 -4.84 -4.44 -1.64
CA TYR A 49 -4.49 -5.34 -2.74
C TYR A 49 -4.28 -6.77 -2.22
N CYS A 50 -4.82 -7.72 -2.97
CA CYS A 50 -4.69 -9.16 -2.80
C CYS A 50 -4.26 -9.83 -4.12
N ILE A 51 -4.08 -9.01 -5.16
CA ILE A 51 -3.46 -9.30 -6.44
C ILE A 51 -2.63 -8.07 -6.83
N GLU A 52 -1.69 -8.22 -7.75
CA GLU A 52 -0.86 -7.13 -8.23
C GLU A 52 -1.72 -6.00 -8.85
N PRO A 53 -1.48 -4.73 -8.50
CA PRO A 53 -2.12 -3.60 -9.16
C PRO A 53 -1.48 -3.31 -10.52
N ASP A 54 -2.28 -2.79 -11.45
CA ASP A 54 -1.80 -2.33 -12.76
C ASP A 54 -1.05 -0.98 -12.70
N SER A 55 -0.98 -0.34 -11.54
CA SER A 55 -0.43 1.02 -11.39
C SER A 55 0.40 1.21 -10.12
N THR A 56 1.44 2.04 -10.22
CA THR A 56 2.22 2.53 -9.08
C THR A 56 1.38 3.41 -8.17
N ILE A 57 1.56 3.27 -6.86
CA ILE A 57 0.88 4.05 -5.84
C ILE A 57 1.75 5.25 -5.46
N LYS A 58 1.22 6.46 -5.57
CA LYS A 58 1.93 7.69 -5.18
C LYS A 58 1.42 8.20 -3.84
N SER A 59 2.34 8.43 -2.90
CA SER A 59 2.05 8.98 -1.59
C SER A 59 2.19 10.50 -1.54
N ASN A 60 1.29 11.15 -0.80
CA ASN A 60 1.38 12.57 -0.45
C ASN A 60 2.24 12.85 0.80
N SER A 61 2.83 11.80 1.36
CA SER A 61 3.63 11.81 2.59
C SER A 61 4.94 11.06 2.40
N SER A 62 5.97 11.46 3.14
CA SER A 62 7.24 10.72 3.26
C SER A 62 7.11 9.45 4.09
N LEU A 63 6.05 9.34 4.92
CA LEU A 63 5.73 8.14 5.69
C LEU A 63 4.56 7.41 5.04
N VAL A 64 4.79 6.15 4.65
CA VAL A 64 3.78 5.27 4.03
C VAL A 64 3.65 3.98 4.83
N PRO A 65 2.66 3.86 5.72
CA PRO A 65 2.37 2.60 6.38
C PRO A 65 1.98 1.51 5.37
N ILE A 66 2.67 0.36 5.49
CA ILE A 66 2.36 -0.86 4.75
C ILE A 66 1.89 -1.90 5.76
N ILE A 67 0.64 -2.33 5.64
CA ILE A 67 0.02 -3.27 6.59
C ILE A 67 -0.26 -4.57 5.85
N LEU A 68 0.45 -5.64 6.22
CA LEU A 68 0.12 -6.98 5.77
C LEU A 68 -0.91 -7.58 6.73
N TYR A 69 -1.94 -8.21 6.19
CA TYR A 69 -2.97 -8.89 6.98
C TYR A 69 -3.35 -10.22 6.36
N SER A 70 -3.77 -11.15 7.22
CA SER A 70 -4.20 -12.48 6.85
C SER A 70 -5.16 -13.04 7.92
N GLU A 71 -6.24 -13.68 7.49
CA GLU A 71 -7.12 -14.49 8.32
C GLU A 71 -6.37 -15.75 8.82
N ARG A 72 -6.98 -16.46 9.77
CA ARG A 72 -6.41 -17.69 10.32
C ARG A 72 -6.19 -18.73 9.21
N PHE A 73 -5.00 -19.34 9.18
CA PHE A 73 -4.60 -20.37 8.20
C PHE A 73 -4.45 -19.91 6.74
N THR A 74 -4.51 -18.61 6.47
CA THR A 74 -4.03 -18.06 5.19
C THR A 74 -2.70 -17.35 5.38
N TRP A 75 -1.97 -17.17 4.29
CA TRP A 75 -0.65 -16.56 4.25
C TRP A 75 -0.65 -15.47 3.19
N THR A 76 0.23 -14.49 3.34
CA THR A 76 0.42 -13.43 2.35
C THR A 76 1.89 -13.02 2.34
N PHE A 77 2.48 -13.07 1.16
CA PHE A 77 3.80 -12.54 0.86
C PHE A 77 3.66 -11.43 -0.16
N VAL A 78 4.32 -10.31 0.13
CA VAL A 78 4.33 -9.14 -0.77
C VAL A 78 5.76 -8.76 -1.05
N LYS A 79 6.06 -8.59 -2.33
CA LYS A 79 7.29 -7.95 -2.78
C LYS A 79 6.93 -6.58 -3.29
N LEU A 80 7.61 -5.55 -2.80
CA LEU A 80 7.43 -4.18 -3.25
C LEU A 80 8.78 -3.50 -3.49
N LYS A 81 8.76 -2.44 -4.29
CA LYS A 81 9.84 -1.47 -4.41
C LYS A 81 9.31 -0.11 -3.97
N TYR A 82 10.21 0.74 -3.50
CA TYR A 82 9.89 2.13 -3.19
C TYR A 82 10.93 3.06 -3.78
N HIS A 83 10.49 4.26 -4.14
CA HIS A 83 11.35 5.36 -4.53
C HIS A 83 10.99 6.61 -3.71
N SER A 84 11.98 7.19 -3.02
CA SER A 84 11.83 8.42 -2.25
C SER A 84 12.49 9.57 -2.98
N GLY A 85 11.73 10.62 -3.31
CA GLY A 85 12.21 11.79 -4.06
C GLY A 85 11.41 11.99 -5.36
N GLN A 86 10.94 13.23 -5.58
CA GLN A 86 10.47 13.76 -6.85
C GLN A 86 11.28 15.02 -7.16
#